data_AF-A0A1W1C0L1-F1
#
_entry.id   AF-A0A1W1C0L1-F1
#
_cell.length_a   1.000
_cell.length_b   1.000
_cell.length_c   1.000
_cell.angle_alpha   90.00
_cell.angle_beta   90.00
_cell.angle_gamma   90.00
#
_symmetry.space_group_name_H-M   'P 1'
#
loop_
_entity.id
_entity.type
_entity.pdbx_description
1 polymer ?
#
loop_
_entity_poly.entity_id
_entity_poly.type
_entity_poly.pdbx_seq_one_letter_code
_entity_poly.pdbx_strand_id
1 'polypeptide(L)'
;MKITLRKVGRSPFEFEKEQDQIKLKGFLQYDKEKLILMDAKLSGTLTTECAICAEEFDLEVDEELKLYISDGVFVDEKNSMIDVVEAKDGQFDVDEFLNSEIELIKSDYHCCEFCEMGED
;
A
#
# COMPACT_ATOMS: atom_id res chain seq x y z
N MET A 1 5.07 -11.26 -1.36
CA MET A 1 5.50 -12.08 -2.50
C MET A 1 6.55 -11.24 -3.20
N LYS A 2 7.59 -11.84 -3.78
CA LYS A 2 8.65 -11.04 -4.42
C LYS A 2 8.51 -11.05 -5.93
N ILE A 3 8.41 -9.87 -6.54
CA ILE A 3 8.32 -9.69 -7.99
C ILE A 3 9.66 -9.17 -8.51
N THR A 4 10.26 -9.89 -9.46
CA THR A 4 11.47 -9.42 -10.15
C THR A 4 11.11 -8.30 -11.13
N LEU A 5 11.56 -7.07 -10.86
CA LEU A 5 11.17 -5.88 -11.62
C LEU A 5 11.59 -5.94 -13.09
N ARG A 6 12.72 -6.59 -13.41
CA ARG A 6 13.18 -6.81 -14.79
C ARG A 6 12.23 -7.64 -15.65
N LYS A 7 11.28 -8.36 -15.05
CA LYS A 7 10.26 -9.14 -15.75
C LYS A 7 8.97 -8.35 -16.01
N VAL A 8 8.81 -7.19 -15.37
CA VAL A 8 7.65 -6.32 -15.58
C VAL A 8 7.88 -5.54 -16.87
N GLY A 9 7.01 -5.77 -17.85
CA GLY A 9 7.04 -5.12 -19.15
C GLY A 9 5.99 -4.03 -19.28
N ARG A 10 5.74 -3.61 -20.52
CA ARG A 10 4.65 -2.67 -20.84
C ARG A 10 3.25 -3.30 -20.78
N SER A 11 3.18 -4.62 -20.75
CA SER A 11 1.94 -5.35 -20.52
C SER A 11 1.68 -5.38 -19.01
N PRO A 12 0.43 -5.15 -18.54
CA PRO A 12 0.09 -5.28 -17.13
C PRO A 12 0.46 -6.66 -16.59
N PHE A 13 1.24 -6.67 -15.50
CA PHE A 13 1.52 -7.85 -14.70
C PHE A 13 0.57 -7.84 -13.51
N GLU A 14 -0.52 -8.61 -13.58
CA GLU A 14 -1.49 -8.70 -12.50
C GLU A 14 -0.91 -9.42 -11.27
N PHE A 15 -1.26 -8.94 -10.09
CA PHE A 15 -0.93 -9.58 -8.83
C PHE A 15 -2.08 -9.44 -7.83
N GLU A 16 -2.12 -10.38 -6.89
CA GLU A 16 -3.03 -10.35 -5.75
C GLU A 16 -2.28 -10.88 -4.53
N LYS A 17 -2.40 -10.17 -3.41
CA LYS A 17 -1.85 -10.57 -2.12
C LYS A 17 -2.91 -10.36 -1.05
N GLU A 18 -3.12 -11.38 -0.23
CA GLU A 18 -4.04 -11.35 0.90
C GLU A 18 -3.25 -11.62 2.18
N GLN A 19 -3.58 -10.85 3.23
CA GLN A 19 -3.08 -11.03 4.58
C GLN A 19 -4.25 -10.82 5.54
N ASP A 20 -4.56 -11.86 6.32
CA ASP A 20 -5.75 -11.92 7.17
C ASP A 20 -7.04 -11.59 6.40
N GLN A 21 -7.72 -10.50 6.75
CA GLN A 21 -8.96 -10.05 6.09
C GLN A 21 -8.74 -8.87 5.13
N ILE A 22 -7.48 -8.56 4.79
CA ILE A 22 -7.09 -7.50 3.87
C ILE A 22 -6.49 -8.06 2.58
N LYS A 23 -6.89 -7.44 1.46
CA LYS A 23 -6.46 -7.82 0.11
C LYS A 23 -5.90 -6.62 -0.65
N LEU A 24 -4.71 -6.78 -1.21
CA LEU A 24 -4.12 -5.90 -2.20
C LEU A 24 -4.17 -6.57 -3.57
N LYS A 25 -4.87 -5.95 -4.52
CA LYS A 25 -5.03 -6.48 -5.88
C LYS A 25 -4.79 -5.40 -6.92
N GLY A 26 -4.01 -5.69 -7.94
CA GLY A 26 -3.72 -4.71 -8.98
C GLY A 26 -2.79 -5.23 -10.05
N PHE A 27 -2.09 -4.31 -10.70
CA PHE A 27 -1.06 -4.65 -11.67
C PHE A 27 0.18 -3.79 -11.54
N LEU A 28 1.30 -4.34 -12.01
CA LEU A 28 2.54 -3.62 -12.26
C LEU A 28 2.74 -3.44 -13.77
N GLN A 29 3.17 -2.25 -14.19
CA GLN A 29 3.48 -1.98 -15.58
C GLN A 29 4.69 -1.07 -15.70
N TYR A 30 5.65 -1.44 -16.54
CA TYR A 30 6.78 -0.58 -16.87
C TYR A 30 6.28 0.73 -17.48
N ASP A 31 6.70 1.85 -16.89
CA ASP A 31 6.43 3.19 -17.40
C ASP A 31 7.67 3.75 -18.11
N LYS A 32 8.26 4.83 -17.60
CA LYS A 32 9.43 5.50 -18.18
C LYS A 32 10.53 5.62 -17.12
N GLU A 33 11.76 5.88 -17.57
CA GLU A 33 12.87 6.23 -16.67
C GLU A 33 13.15 5.18 -15.58
N LYS A 34 12.97 3.89 -15.89
CA LYS A 34 13.09 2.74 -14.95
C LYS A 34 12.05 2.71 -13.83
N LEU A 35 10.98 3.50 -13.95
CA LEU A 35 9.85 3.44 -13.06
C LEU A 35 8.83 2.41 -13.54
N ILE A 36 8.23 1.75 -12.57
CA ILE A 36 7.13 0.81 -12.76
C ILE A 36 5.91 1.40 -12.06
N LEU A 37 4.84 1.61 -12.80
CA LEU A 37 3.56 2.00 -12.22
C LEU A 37 2.98 0.79 -11.48
N MET A 38 2.56 1.02 -10.24
CA MET A 38 1.60 0.18 -9.55
C MET A 38 0.25 0.89 -9.54
N ASP A 39 -0.77 0.17 -9.96
CA ASP A 39 -2.17 0.60 -9.90
C ASP A 39 -2.94 -0.57 -9.27
N ALA A 40 -3.36 -0.37 -8.02
CA ALA A 40 -3.88 -1.42 -7.17
C ALA A 40 -4.95 -0.90 -6.22
N LYS A 41 -5.73 -1.82 -5.66
CA LYS A 41 -6.76 -1.56 -4.67
C LYS A 41 -6.47 -2.35 -3.42
N LEU A 42 -6.48 -1.68 -2.27
CA LEU A 42 -6.38 -2.25 -0.95
C LEU A 42 -7.78 -2.27 -0.33
N SER A 43 -8.29 -3.45 0.00
CA SER A 43 -9.66 -3.59 0.49
C SER A 43 -9.81 -4.72 1.50
N GLY A 44 -10.71 -4.54 2.46
CA GLY A 44 -11.08 -5.54 3.44
C GLY A 44 -11.21 -4.95 4.84
N THR A 45 -10.96 -5.76 5.87
CA THR A 45 -11.18 -5.36 7.26
C THR A 45 -9.89 -5.48 8.07
N LEU A 46 -9.56 -4.43 8.81
CA LEU A 46 -8.43 -4.39 9.77
C LEU A 46 -8.96 -4.28 11.19
N THR A 47 -8.48 -5.14 12.09
CA THR A 47 -8.68 -4.91 13.52
C THR A 47 -7.65 -3.90 14.02
N THR A 48 -8.12 -2.81 14.62
CA THR A 48 -7.30 -1.73 15.18
C THR A 48 -7.86 -1.24 16.52
N GLU A 49 -7.09 -0.47 17.26
CA GLU A 49 -7.49 0.12 18.55
C GLU A 49 -8.04 1.53 18.35
N CYS A 50 -9.11 1.86 19.08
CA CYS A 50 -9.65 3.22 19.10
C CYS A 50 -8.66 4.18 19.76
N ALA A 51 -8.34 5.28 19.08
CA ALA A 51 -7.41 6.29 19.57
C ALA A 51 -7.87 6.99 20.87
N ILE A 52 -9.16 6.89 21.23
CA ILE A 52 -9.76 7.54 22.40
C ILE A 52 -9.91 6.57 23.59
N CYS A 53 -10.54 5.41 23.37
CA CYS A 53 -10.87 4.47 24.46
C CYS A 53 -10.00 3.20 24.48
N ALA A 54 -9.14 3.00 23.48
CA ALA A 54 -8.30 1.81 23.29
C ALA A 54 -9.06 0.48 23.11
N GLU A 55 -10.38 0.52 22.90
CA GLU A 55 -11.14 -0.68 22.52
C GLU A 55 -10.79 -1.09 21.08
N GLU A 56 -10.63 -2.40 20.87
CA GLU A 56 -10.46 -2.97 19.54
C GLU A 56 -11.76 -2.87 18.74
N PHE A 57 -11.64 -2.53 17.47
CA PHE A 57 -12.76 -2.54 16.53
C PHE A 57 -12.28 -2.86 15.12
N ASP A 58 -13.24 -3.24 14.28
CA ASP A 58 -13.00 -3.56 12.87
C ASP A 58 -13.15 -2.29 12.03
N LEU A 59 -12.07 -1.94 11.34
CA LEU A 59 -11.97 -0.85 10.38
C LEU A 59 -12.13 -1.38 8.96
N GLU A 60 -13.15 -0.92 8.25
CA GLU A 60 -13.32 -1.19 6.82
C GLU A 60 -12.35 -0.33 6.00
N VAL A 61 -11.55 -0.98 5.15
CA VAL A 61 -10.58 -0.35 4.26
C VAL A 61 -11.06 -0.52 2.82
N ASP A 62 -11.06 0.58 2.06
CA ASP A 62 -11.36 0.61 0.63
C ASP A 62 -10.57 1.74 -0.06
N GLU A 63 -9.30 1.49 -0.39
CA GLU A 63 -8.37 2.50 -0.89
C GLU A 63 -7.79 2.14 -2.27
N GLU A 64 -7.69 3.13 -3.15
CA GLU A 64 -7.01 3.03 -4.43
C GLU A 64 -5.56 3.51 -4.28
N LEU A 65 -4.60 2.63 -4.60
CA LEU A 65 -3.17 2.87 -4.50
C LEU A 65 -2.56 3.00 -5.90
N LYS A 66 -2.09 4.22 -6.22
CA LYS A 66 -1.40 4.51 -7.47
C LYS A 66 -0.05 5.17 -7.20
N LEU A 67 1.02 4.40 -7.34
CA LEU A 67 2.38 4.87 -7.05
C LEU A 67 3.39 4.30 -8.04
N TYR A 68 4.62 4.80 -7.97
CA TYR A 68 5.72 4.31 -8.78
C TYR A 68 6.70 3.48 -7.95
N ILE A 69 7.30 2.49 -8.59
CA ILE A 69 8.36 1.67 -8.02
C ILE A 69 9.63 1.92 -8.82
N SER A 70 10.69 2.31 -8.14
CA SER A 70 12.04 2.46 -8.70
C SER A 70 12.87 1.21 -8.42
N ASP A 71 13.58 0.71 -9.43
CA ASP A 71 14.62 -0.31 -9.24
C ASP A 71 15.92 0.33 -8.72
N GLY A 72 15.97 0.54 -7.41
CA GLY A 72 17.04 1.22 -6.69
C GLY A 72 16.73 2.67 -6.33
N VAL A 73 17.77 3.40 -5.91
CA VAL A 73 17.66 4.79 -5.43
C VAL A 73 17.06 5.68 -6.50
N PHE A 74 16.00 6.38 -6.13
CA PHE A 74 15.32 7.36 -6.95
C PHE A 74 15.79 8.76 -6.58
N VAL A 75 16.17 9.55 -7.59
CA VAL A 75 16.54 10.96 -7.41
C VAL A 75 15.60 11.80 -8.24
N ASP A 76 14.69 12.51 -7.58
CA ASP A 76 13.78 13.43 -8.25
C ASP A 76 14.46 14.78 -8.50
N GLU A 77 15.13 14.91 -9.63
CA GLU A 77 15.78 16.16 -10.01
C GLU A 77 14.80 17.34 -10.17
N LYS A 78 13.49 17.06 -10.34
CA LYS A 78 12.47 18.06 -10.64
C LYS A 78 11.46 18.28 -9.51
N ASN A 79 11.57 17.53 -8.40
CA ASN A 79 10.58 17.52 -7.29
C ASN A 79 9.13 17.44 -7.80
N SER A 80 8.89 16.53 -8.74
CA SER A 80 7.62 16.37 -9.44
C SER A 80 6.91 15.04 -9.15
N MET A 81 7.57 14.07 -8.52
CA MET A 81 7.00 12.78 -8.14
C MET A 81 7.14 12.55 -6.64
N ILE A 82 5.99 12.42 -5.97
CA ILE A 82 5.90 12.35 -4.51
C ILE A 82 5.74 10.88 -4.04
N ASP A 83 5.15 10.02 -4.86
CA ASP A 83 4.82 8.63 -4.48
C ASP A 83 5.70 7.61 -5.21
N VAL A 84 6.95 7.50 -4.78
CA VAL A 84 7.92 6.53 -5.32
C VAL A 84 8.45 5.62 -4.23
N VAL A 85 8.27 4.31 -4.40
CA VAL A 85 8.83 3.26 -3.55
C VAL A 85 10.13 2.74 -4.16
N GLU A 86 11.20 2.71 -3.38
CA GLU A 86 12.50 2.19 -3.81
C GLU A 86 12.59 0.69 -3.54
N ALA A 87 12.70 -0.10 -4.60
CA ALA A 87 12.95 -1.52 -4.51
C ALA A 87 14.45 -1.81 -4.34
N LYS A 88 14.75 -2.83 -3.52
CA LYS A 88 16.12 -3.30 -3.32
C LYS A 88 16.39 -4.55 -4.16
N ASP A 89 17.61 -4.66 -4.69
CA ASP A 89 18.10 -5.84 -5.41
C ASP A 89 17.24 -6.27 -6.61
N GLY A 90 16.56 -5.33 -7.28
CA GLY A 90 15.71 -5.61 -8.45
C GLY A 90 14.44 -6.38 -8.14
N GLN A 91 14.02 -6.40 -6.87
CA GLN A 91 12.82 -7.10 -6.41
C GLN A 91 11.92 -6.17 -5.63
N PHE A 92 10.64 -6.17 -5.97
CA PHE A 92 9.60 -5.56 -5.16
C PHE A 92 8.98 -6.61 -4.26
N ASP A 93 9.08 -6.43 -2.94
CA ASP A 93 8.47 -7.31 -1.97
C ASP A 93 7.07 -6.80 -1.60
N VAL A 94 6.06 -7.40 -2.23
CA VAL A 94 4.66 -7.09 -1.99
C VAL A 94 4.21 -7.48 -0.58
N ASP A 95 4.87 -8.46 0.07
CA ASP A 95 4.51 -8.78 1.47
C ASP A 95 4.96 -7.63 2.38
N GLU A 96 6.19 -7.15 2.20
CA GLU A 96 6.73 -6.03 2.97
C GLU A 96 5.92 -4.76 2.72
N PHE A 97 5.62 -4.46 1.45
CA PHE A 97 4.79 -3.32 1.08
C PHE A 97 3.39 -3.40 1.69
N LEU A 98 2.69 -4.53 1.56
CA LEU A 98 1.36 -4.67 2.17
C LEU A 98 1.40 -4.48 3.69
N ASN A 99 2.43 -5.02 4.35
CA ASN A 99 2.61 -4.81 5.79
C ASN A 99 2.86 -3.34 6.13
N SER A 100 3.66 -2.61 5.34
CA SER A 100 3.86 -1.19 5.59
C SER A 100 2.58 -0.39 5.44
N GLU A 101 1.77 -0.67 4.42
CA GLU A 101 0.48 0.03 4.23
C GLU A 101 -0.50 -0.26 5.38
N ILE A 102 -0.60 -1.51 5.82
CA ILE A 102 -1.44 -1.88 6.97
C ILE A 102 -1.01 -1.12 8.23
N GLU A 103 0.28 -1.05 8.51
CA GLU A 103 0.79 -0.35 9.70
C GLU A 103 0.67 1.18 9.57
N LEU A 104 0.79 1.73 8.36
CA LEU A 104 0.49 3.14 8.09
C LEU A 104 -0.98 3.46 8.41
N ILE A 105 -1.92 2.65 7.89
CA ILE A 105 -3.34 2.81 8.19
C ILE A 105 -3.56 2.72 9.71
N LYS A 106 -3.06 1.69 10.40
CA LYS A 106 -3.23 1.57 11.85
C LYS A 106 -2.61 2.73 12.65
N SER A 107 -1.59 3.40 12.10
CA SER A 107 -0.95 4.54 12.75
C SER A 107 -1.79 5.81 12.70
N ASP A 108 -2.83 5.85 11.87
CA ASP A 108 -3.81 6.93 11.86
C ASP A 108 -4.72 6.86 13.10
N TYR A 109 -5.23 8.02 13.50
CA TYR A 109 -6.06 8.17 14.70
C TYR A 109 -7.51 7.74 14.45
N HIS A 110 -7.73 6.44 14.22
CA HIS A 110 -9.06 5.89 14.03
C HIS A 110 -9.86 5.85 15.33
N CYS A 111 -11.16 6.10 15.24
CA CYS A 111 -12.07 6.11 16.39
C CYS A 111 -13.18 5.08 16.15
N CYS A 112 -13.55 4.34 17.19
CA CYS A 112 -14.72 3.47 17.12
C CYS A 112 -16.01 4.31 17.09
N GLU A 113 -17.09 3.73 16.57
CA GLU A 113 -18.38 4.42 16.40
C GLU A 113 -18.86 5.10 17.69
N PHE A 114 -18.68 4.46 18.85
CA PHE A 114 -19.06 5.03 20.14
C PHE A 114 -18.34 6.35 20.44
N CYS A 115 -17.03 6.41 20.21
CA CYS A 115 -16.24 7.61 20.45
C CYS A 115 -16.45 8.69 19.37
N GLU A 116 -16.82 8.31 18.14
CA GLU A 116 -17.21 9.27 17.10
C GLU A 116 -18.57 9.93 17.37
N MET A 117 -19.51 9.19 17.97
CA MET A 117 -20.86 9.68 18.28
C MET A 117 -20.90 10.68 19.44
N GLY A 118 -19.84 10.78 20.24
CA GLY A 118 -19.70 11.77 21.32
C GLY A 118 -20.84 11.71 22.33
N GLU A 119 -20.89 10.69 23.18
CA GLU A 119 -21.75 10.73 24.37
C GLU A 119 -20.99 11.36 25.56
N ASP A 120 -21.38 12.60 25.89
CA ASP A 120 -21.10 13.28 27.17
C ASP A 120 -21.87 12.65 28.35
#